data_AF-D8IT82-F1
#
_entry.id   AF-D8IT82-F1
#
_cell.length_a   1.000
_cell.length_b   1.000
_cell.length_c   1.000
_cell.angle_alpha   90.00
_cell.angle_beta   90.00
_cell.angle_gamma   90.00
#
_symmetry.space_group_name_H-M   'P 1'
#
loop_
_entity.id
_entity.type
_entity.pdbx_description
1 polymer ?
#
loop_
_entity_poly.entity_id
_entity_poly.type
_entity_poly.pdbx_seq_one_letter_code
_entity_poly.pdbx_strand_id
1 'polypeptide(L)'
;MNIKNIVVAASLLAAAGAAMAEAPYPPETAFHSTKTRADVQAELVRARANGEIAVRNEYPIVHQAPSTLSRQDVQNQLRQASSTAQQDLYSGA
;
A
#
# COMPACT_ATOMS: atom_id res chain seq x y z
N MET A 1 -44.14 45.37 -17.94
CA MET A 1 -43.17 44.36 -17.45
C MET A 1 -43.93 43.19 -16.87
N ASN A 2 -43.66 41.95 -17.30
CA ASN A 2 -44.48 40.77 -16.99
C ASN A 2 -44.07 40.12 -15.67
N ILE A 3 -44.52 40.70 -14.55
CA ILE A 3 -44.14 40.29 -13.18
C ILE A 3 -44.33 38.79 -12.90
N LYS A 4 -45.33 38.15 -13.51
CA LYS A 4 -45.59 36.70 -13.37
C LYS A 4 -44.41 35.85 -13.85
N ASN A 5 -43.77 36.22 -14.95
CA ASN A 5 -42.64 35.47 -15.53
C ASN A 5 -41.38 35.65 -14.68
N ILE A 6 -41.21 36.83 -14.06
CA ILE A 6 -40.10 37.10 -13.15
C ILE A 6 -40.20 36.23 -11.89
N VAL A 7 -41.40 36.11 -11.33
CA VAL A 7 -41.64 35.27 -10.14
C VAL A 7 -41.35 33.80 -10.44
N VAL A 8 -41.79 33.30 -11.60
CA VAL A 8 -41.50 31.91 -12.03
C VAL A 8 -39.99 31.68 -12.19
N ALA A 9 -39.29 32.57 -12.90
CA ALA A 9 -37.84 32.44 -13.10
C ALA A 9 -37.06 32.47 -11.77
N ALA A 10 -37.44 33.36 -10.85
CA ALA A 10 -36.82 33.43 -9.53
C ALA A 10 -37.06 32.16 -8.70
N SER A 11 -38.28 31.60 -8.75
CA SER A 11 -38.61 30.37 -8.03
C SER A 11 -37.84 29.14 -8.54
N LEU A 12 -37.67 29.01 -9.86
CA LEU A 12 -36.90 27.93 -10.47
C LEU A 12 -35.41 28.02 -10.12
N LEU A 13 -34.85 29.24 -10.10
CA LEU A 13 -33.45 29.47 -9.73
C LEU A 13 -33.19 29.13 -8.25
N ALA A 14 -34.11 29.49 -7.36
CA ALA A 14 -34.00 29.16 -5.94
C ALA A 14 -34.06 27.65 -5.68
N ALA A 15 -34.95 26.92 -6.37
CA ALA A 15 -35.06 25.46 -6.24
C ALA A 15 -33.81 24.72 -6.76
N ALA A 16 -33.25 25.16 -7.89
CA ALA A 16 -32.02 24.58 -8.45
C ALA A 16 -30.80 24.82 -7.53
N GLY A 17 -30.69 26.01 -6.93
CA GLY A 17 -29.62 26.34 -6.00
C GLY A 17 -29.66 25.49 -4.72
N ALA A 18 -30.84 25.21 -4.18
CA ALA A 18 -31.00 24.36 -3.00
C ALA A 18 -30.66 22.88 -3.28
N ALA A 19 -30.97 22.38 -4.49
CA ALA A 19 -30.66 21.00 -4.89
C ALA A 19 -29.17 20.78 -5.19
N MET A 20 -28.42 21.84 -5.49
CA MET A 20 -26.98 21.80 -5.76
C MET A 20 -26.13 22.15 -4.53
N ALA A 21 -26.75 22.35 -3.36
CA ALA A 21 -26.01 22.62 -2.13
C ALA A 21 -25.18 21.39 -1.73
N GLU A 22 -23.90 21.61 -1.43
CA GLU A 22 -23.00 20.54 -1.03
C GLU A 22 -23.49 19.89 0.28
N ALA A 23 -23.43 18.56 0.33
CA ALA A 23 -23.79 17.83 1.52
C ALA A 23 -22.89 18.27 2.70
N PRO A 24 -23.44 18.45 3.91
CA PRO A 24 -22.62 18.76 5.07
C PRO A 24 -21.51 17.71 5.25
N TYR A 25 -20.28 18.17 5.45
CA TYR A 25 -19.17 17.28 5.80
C TYR A 25 -19.53 16.55 7.10
N PRO A 26 -19.34 15.23 7.19
CA PRO A 26 -19.63 14.49 8.41
C PRO A 26 -18.76 15.03 9.56
N PRO A 27 -19.27 15.10 10.79
CA PRO A 27 -18.47 15.51 11.93
C PRO A 27 -17.28 14.55 12.10
N GLU A 28 -16.11 15.09 12.41
CA GLU A 28 -14.95 14.24 12.72
C GLU A 28 -15.23 13.40 13.97
N THR A 29 -14.98 12.10 13.85
CA THR A 29 -15.06 11.17 14.98
C THR A 29 -13.67 11.02 15.57
N ALA A 30 -13.56 11.18 16.89
CA ALA A 30 -12.30 10.95 17.58
C ALA A 30 -11.90 9.48 17.46
N PHE A 31 -10.72 9.23 16.90
CA PHE A 31 -10.14 7.89 16.90
C PHE A 31 -9.59 7.56 18.30
N HIS A 32 -10.02 6.43 18.84
CA HIS A 32 -9.47 5.87 20.07
C HIS A 32 -8.80 4.52 19.77
N SER A 33 -7.50 4.43 20.06
CA SER A 33 -6.76 3.18 19.94
C SER A 33 -7.34 2.11 20.87
N THR A 34 -7.48 0.89 20.37
CA THR A 34 -7.82 -0.30 21.16
C THR A 34 -6.59 -0.95 21.82
N LYS A 35 -5.38 -0.51 21.45
CA LYS A 35 -4.11 -1.03 22.00
C LYS A 35 -3.57 -0.13 23.10
N THR A 36 -2.94 -0.75 24.10
CA THR A 36 -2.20 -0.02 25.13
C THR A 36 -0.92 0.59 24.54
N ARG A 37 -0.35 1.59 25.22
CA ARG A 37 0.93 2.19 24.83
C ARG A 37 2.06 1.17 24.79
N ALA A 38 2.06 0.20 25.71
CA ALA A 38 3.04 -0.86 25.76
C ALA A 38 2.93 -1.79 24.54
N ASP A 39 1.70 -2.18 24.17
CA ASP A 39 1.46 -3.04 23.01
C ASP A 39 1.92 -2.38 21.70
N VAL A 40 1.62 -1.09 21.55
CA VAL A 40 2.05 -0.30 20.38
C VAL A 40 3.58 -0.25 20.28
N GLN A 41 4.28 -0.06 21.41
CA GLN A 41 5.74 -0.04 21.42
C GLN A 41 6.33 -1.41 21.10
N ALA A 42 5.77 -2.48 21.67
CA ALA A 42 6.21 -3.85 21.40
C ALA A 42 6.03 -4.21 19.91
N GLU A 43 4.88 -3.87 19.33
CA GLU A 43 4.62 -4.04 17.90
C GLU A 43 5.59 -3.24 17.03
N LEU A 44 5.85 -1.98 17.39
CA LEU A 44 6.78 -1.14 16.64
C LEU A 44 8.20 -1.75 16.63
N VAL A 45 8.66 -2.28 17.75
CA VAL A 45 9.97 -2.96 17.85
C VAL A 45 9.99 -4.22 16.99
N ARG A 46 8.96 -5.06 17.08
CA ARG A 46 8.83 -6.28 16.25
C ARG A 46 8.84 -5.95 14.76
N ALA A 47 8.01 -5.00 14.34
CA ALA A 47 7.89 -4.62 12.93
C ALA A 47 9.21 -4.10 12.35
N ARG A 48 9.98 -3.33 13.14
CA ARG A 48 11.33 -2.91 12.74
C ARG A 48 12.30 -4.09 12.62
N ALA A 49 12.29 -5.01 13.58
CA ALA A 49 13.15 -6.19 13.55
C ALA A 49 12.86 -7.11 12.34
N ASN A 50 11.60 -7.20 11.96
CA ASN A 50 11.15 -8.00 10.80
C ASN A 50 11.29 -7.27 9.45
N GLY A 51 11.66 -5.98 9.45
CA GLY A 51 11.68 -5.17 8.23
C GLY A 51 10.29 -4.98 7.61
N GLU A 52 9.23 -5.00 8.42
CA GLU A 52 7.83 -4.79 8.00
C GLU A 52 7.51 -3.32 7.72
N ILE A 53 8.30 -2.40 8.28
CA ILE A 53 8.08 -0.96 8.16
C ILE A 53 9.33 -0.23 7.67
N ALA A 54 9.11 0.83 6.89
CA ALA A 54 10.15 1.73 6.46
C ALA A 54 10.69 2.50 7.67
N VAL A 55 12.01 2.65 7.73
CA VAL A 55 12.64 3.55 8.69
C VAL A 55 12.90 4.87 7.97
N ARG A 56 12.32 5.96 8.48
CA ARG A 56 12.45 7.31 7.88
C ARG A 56 11.88 7.36 6.45
N ASN A 57 12.72 7.63 5.44
CA ASN A 57 12.32 7.82 4.04
C ASN A 57 12.73 6.63 3.14
N GLU A 58 13.04 5.48 3.74
CA GLU A 58 13.38 4.25 3.01
C GLU A 58 12.11 3.56 2.49
N TYR A 59 11.53 4.14 1.43
CA TYR A 59 10.40 3.60 0.69
C TYR A 59 10.78 3.44 -0.79
N PRO A 60 10.38 2.34 -1.47
CA PRO A 60 9.56 1.25 -0.97
C PRO A 60 10.33 0.24 -0.11
N ILE A 61 9.62 -0.44 0.79
CA ILE A 61 10.14 -1.61 1.51
C ILE A 61 10.20 -2.76 0.50
N VAL A 62 11.40 -3.18 0.12
CA VAL A 62 11.58 -4.31 -0.81
C VAL A 62 11.71 -5.59 0.01
N HIS A 63 10.63 -6.37 0.10
CA HIS A 63 10.67 -7.70 0.69
C HIS A 63 11.32 -8.68 -0.29
N GLN A 64 12.48 -9.22 0.07
CA GLN A 64 13.04 -10.34 -0.68
C GLN A 64 12.19 -11.58 -0.39
N ALA A 65 11.66 -12.21 -1.45
CA ALA A 65 10.94 -13.46 -1.30
C ALA A 65 11.87 -14.50 -0.65
N PRO A 66 11.40 -15.24 0.38
CA PRO A 66 12.21 -16.29 0.97
C PRO A 66 12.55 -17.34 -0.10
N SER A 67 13.81 -17.80 -0.11
CA SER A 67 14.23 -18.91 -0.96
C SER A 67 13.43 -20.16 -0.58
N THR A 68 12.90 -20.86 -1.59
CA THR A 68 12.26 -22.17 -1.40
C THR A 68 13.28 -23.30 -1.23
N LEU A 69 14.55 -23.05 -1.59
CA LEU A 69 15.64 -24.03 -1.50
C LEU A 69 16.42 -23.87 -0.19
N SER A 70 16.77 -24.99 0.42
CA SER A 70 17.72 -25.00 1.53
C SER A 70 19.12 -24.62 1.03
N ARG A 71 19.99 -24.16 1.94
CA ARG A 71 21.39 -23.88 1.60
C ARG A 71 22.09 -25.10 1.03
N GLN A 72 21.76 -26.29 1.53
CA GLN A 72 22.34 -27.55 1.06
C GLN A 72 21.92 -27.85 -0.38
N ASP A 73 20.64 -27.63 -0.72
CA ASP A 73 20.12 -27.87 -2.08
C ASP A 73 20.77 -26.92 -3.09
N VAL A 74 20.93 -25.65 -2.71
CA VAL A 74 21.63 -24.66 -3.54
C VAL A 74 23.09 -25.07 -3.78
N GLN A 75 23.79 -25.56 -2.75
CA GLN A 75 25.16 -26.06 -2.91
C GLN A 75 25.23 -27.29 -3.81
N ASN A 76 24.25 -28.18 -3.73
CA ASN A 76 24.18 -29.36 -4.58
C ASN A 76 23.96 -28.96 -6.05
N GLN A 77 23.02 -28.08 -6.33
CA GLN A 77 22.77 -27.54 -7.67
C GLN A 77 24.00 -26.81 -8.23
N LEU A 78 24.67 -26.00 -7.42
CA LEU A 78 25.86 -25.27 -7.85
C LEU A 78 26.98 -26.23 -8.28
N ARG A 79 27.22 -27.30 -7.51
CA ARG A 79 28.22 -28.32 -7.85
C ARG A 79 27.88 -29.04 -9.15
N GLN A 80 26.61 -29.42 -9.33
CA GLN A 80 26.13 -30.07 -10.55
C GLN A 80 26.30 -29.15 -11.77
N ALA A 81 25.85 -27.90 -11.69
CA ALA A 81 25.98 -26.93 -12.77
C ALA A 81 27.44 -26.65 -13.14
N SER A 82 28.33 -26.58 -12.15
CA SER A 82 29.77 -26.37 -12.37
C SER A 82 30.42 -27.54 -13.12
N SER A 83 30.06 -28.79 -12.76
CA SER A 83 30.56 -29.96 -13.47
C SER A 83 30.08 -30.05 -14.92
N THR A 84 28.82 -29.70 -15.18
CA THR A 84 28.25 -29.69 -16.53
C THR A 84 28.92 -28.61 -17.39
N ALA A 85 29.07 -27.38 -16.86
CA ALA A 85 29.74 -26.30 -17.57
C ALA A 85 31.20 -26.65 -17.94
N GLN A 86 31.92 -27.33 -17.05
CA GLN A 86 33.29 -27.80 -17.31
C GLN A 86 33.34 -28.84 -18.44
N GLN A 87 32.33 -29.72 -18.53
CA GLN A 87 32.22 -30.71 -19.61
C GLN A 87 31.86 -30.07 -20.96
N ASP A 88 30.93 -29.11 -20.98
CA ASP A 88 30.54 -28.40 -22.20
C ASP A 88 31.69 -27.60 -22.80
N LEU A 89 32.52 -26.97 -21.95
CA LEU A 89 33.75 -26.27 -22.37
C LEU A 89 34.79 -27.21 -22.99
N TYR A 90 34.81 -28.49 -22.62
CA TYR A 90 35.75 -29.48 -23.13
C TYR A 90 35.24 -30.23 -24.36
N SER A 91 33.91 -30.29 -24.55
CA SER A 91 33.27 -30.97 -25.68
C SER A 91 33.20 -30.14 -26.98
N GLY A 92 33.61 -28.87 -26.94
CA GLY A 92 33.54 -27.94 -28.07
C GLY A 92 34.84 -27.74 -28.86
N ALA A 93 35.88 -28.57 -28.64
CA ALA A 93 37.16 -28.52 -29.33
C ALA A 93 37.37 -29.72 -30.26
#